data_AF-A0A917VP19-F1
#
_entry.id   AF-A0A917VP19-F1
#
_cell.length_a   1.000
_cell.length_b   1.000
_cell.length_c   1.000
_cell.angle_alpha   90.00
_cell.angle_beta   90.00
_cell.angle_gamma   90.00
#
_symmetry.space_group_name_H-M   'P 1'
#
loop_
_entity.id
_entity.type
_entity.pdbx_description
1 polymer ?
#
loop_
_entity_poly.entity_id
_entity_poly.type
_entity_poly.pdbx_seq_one_letter_code
_entity_poly.pdbx_strand_id
1 'polypeptide(L)'
;MLNEQATKALELLYARAKRTTDNFDLERIERALDEIIRLNDISPPPFQVRSAPAHASQVLKGRRKLAKQIALGDLAAHEEPRQRDYALAVVDLALWLNGTTALTTEQRQLAHRLASEEDSKTIAAELGVPITRTRERISRARQAARAAWAVDIRQP
;
A
#
# COMPACT_ATOMS: atom_id res chain seq x y z
N MET A 1 24.44 21.87 10.15
CA MET A 1 24.97 21.69 8.78
C MET A 1 25.75 20.39 8.79
N LEU A 2 25.59 19.51 7.80
CA LEU A 2 26.32 18.23 7.80
C LEU A 2 27.78 18.47 7.43
N ASN A 3 28.71 17.82 8.13
CA ASN A 3 30.12 17.89 7.75
C ASN A 3 30.37 17.17 6.42
N GLU A 4 31.45 17.54 5.71
CA GLU A 4 31.78 17.02 4.37
C GLU A 4 31.84 15.48 4.33
N GLN A 5 32.31 14.86 5.40
CA GLN A 5 32.43 13.41 5.51
C GLN A 5 31.08 12.72 5.72
N ALA A 6 30.17 13.33 6.49
CA ALA A 6 28.81 12.88 6.66
C ALA A 6 28.05 12.98 5.33
N THR A 7 28.19 14.09 4.59
CA THR A 7 27.61 14.26 3.25
C THR A 7 28.08 13.17 2.30
N LYS A 8 29.39 12.90 2.23
CA LYS A 8 29.96 11.85 1.38
C LYS A 8 29.51 10.44 1.80
N ALA A 9 29.33 10.20 3.10
CA ALA A 9 28.82 8.92 3.59
C ALA A 9 27.34 8.70 3.24
N LEU A 10 26.52 9.76 3.32
CA LEU A 10 25.13 9.73 2.85
C LEU A 10 25.09 9.39 1.36
N GLU A 11 25.90 10.05 0.52
CA GLU A 11 25.98 9.78 -0.93
C GLU A 11 26.32 8.31 -1.23
N LEU A 12 27.33 7.76 -0.56
CA LEU A 12 27.73 6.35 -0.73
C LEU A 12 26.64 5.37 -0.30
N LEU A 13 25.95 5.66 0.81
CA LEU A 13 24.86 4.84 1.31
C LEU A 13 23.62 4.92 0.40
N TYR A 14 23.27 6.10 -0.11
CA TYR A 14 22.21 6.25 -1.11
C TYR A 14 22.53 5.52 -2.42
N ALA A 15 23.78 5.60 -2.88
CA ALA A 15 24.22 4.85 -4.06
C ALA A 15 24.12 3.33 -3.84
N ARG A 16 24.38 2.85 -2.63
CA ARG A 16 24.22 1.44 -2.25
C ARG A 16 22.74 1.03 -2.14
N ALA A 17 21.88 1.88 -1.56
CA ALA A 17 20.45 1.63 -1.45
C ALA A 17 19.82 1.44 -2.85
N LYS A 18 20.18 2.29 -3.82
CA LYS A 18 19.70 2.18 -5.21
C LYS A 18 20.10 0.89 -5.93
N ARG A 19 21.09 0.14 -5.42
CA ARG A 19 21.61 -1.08 -6.05
C ARG A 19 21.15 -2.36 -5.38
N THR A 20 20.55 -2.28 -4.19
CA THR A 20 20.09 -3.46 -3.47
C THR A 20 18.57 -3.62 -3.62
N THR A 21 18.13 -4.86 -3.77
CA THR A 21 16.71 -5.25 -3.75
C THR A 21 16.36 -6.02 -2.47
N ASP A 22 17.33 -6.21 -1.57
CA ASP A 22 17.13 -6.88 -0.28
C ASP A 22 16.61 -5.87 0.75
N ASN A 23 15.39 -6.08 1.21
CA ASN A 23 14.73 -5.25 2.22
C ASN A 23 15.54 -5.17 3.52
N PHE A 24 16.26 -6.22 3.91
CA PHE A 24 17.10 -6.17 5.10
C PHE A 24 18.28 -5.20 4.94
N ASP A 25 18.90 -5.20 3.76
CA ASP A 25 20.00 -4.29 3.46
C ASP A 25 19.49 -2.85 3.27
N LEU A 26 18.27 -2.65 2.75
CA LEU A 26 17.61 -1.34 2.69
C LEU A 26 17.36 -0.78 4.09
N GLU A 27 16.69 -1.53 4.97
CA GLU A 27 16.43 -1.11 6.35
C GLU A 27 17.73 -0.80 7.12
N ARG A 28 18.77 -1.60 6.86
CA ARG A 28 20.10 -1.39 7.46
C ARG A 28 20.73 -0.09 6.97
N ILE A 29 20.60 0.22 5.68
CA ILE A 29 21.13 1.45 5.09
C ILE A 29 20.36 2.66 5.62
N GLU A 30 19.02 2.64 5.64
CA GLU A 30 18.20 3.71 6.20
C GLU A 30 18.59 4.02 7.65
N ARG A 31 18.75 2.97 8.46
CA ARG A 31 19.14 3.17 9.85
C ARG A 31 20.58 3.62 10.04
N ALA A 32 21.47 3.29 9.10
CA ALA A 32 22.83 3.84 9.08
C ALA A 32 22.83 5.33 8.68
N LEU A 33 21.95 5.75 7.78
CA LEU A 33 21.74 7.17 7.44
C LEU A 33 21.26 7.95 8.68
N ASP A 34 20.24 7.45 9.37
CA ASP A 34 19.72 8.04 10.61
C ASP A 34 20.82 8.23 11.66
N GLU A 35 21.67 7.20 11.82
CA GLU A 35 22.73 7.22 12.80
C GLU A 35 23.85 8.20 12.45
N ILE A 36 24.19 8.35 11.17
CA ILE A 36 25.14 9.36 10.69
C ILE A 36 24.60 10.77 10.93
N ILE A 37 23.31 10.99 10.68
CA ILE A 37 22.65 12.28 10.96
C ILE A 37 22.67 12.57 12.46
N ARG A 38 22.33 11.57 13.30
CA ARG A 38 22.30 11.69 14.77
C ARG A 38 23.69 11.97 15.35
N LEU A 39 24.73 11.32 14.81
CA LEU A 39 26.09 11.43 15.32
C LEU A 39 26.83 12.66 14.77
N ASN A 40 26.31 13.34 13.75
CA ASN A 40 26.95 14.51 13.16
C ASN A 40 27.41 15.49 14.27
N ASP A 41 28.72 15.81 14.27
CA ASP A 41 29.41 16.66 15.25
C ASP A 41 29.65 16.08 16.67
N ILE A 42 29.29 14.81 16.94
CA ILE A 42 29.49 14.14 18.24
C ILE A 42 30.70 13.21 18.25
N SER A 43 31.15 12.71 17.09
CA SER A 43 32.26 11.76 17.00
C SER A 43 33.13 12.02 15.76
N PRO A 44 34.38 11.53 15.71
CA PRO A 44 35.20 11.67 14.52
C PRO A 44 34.51 11.01 13.32
N PRO A 45 34.32 11.72 12.19
CA PRO A 45 33.52 11.20 11.10
C PRO A 45 33.99 9.85 10.50
N PRO A 46 35.29 9.48 10.47
CA PRO A 46 35.70 8.13 10.06
C PRO A 46 35.15 7.01 10.96
N PHE A 47 34.96 7.31 12.25
CA PHE A 47 34.37 6.38 13.20
C PHE A 47 32.87 6.24 12.96
N GLN A 48 32.17 7.34 12.67
CA GLN A 48 30.73 7.36 12.39
C GLN A 48 30.37 6.53 11.15
N VAL A 49 31.11 6.71 10.05
CA VAL A 49 30.85 6.01 8.79
C VAL A 49 31.07 4.50 8.90
N ARG A 50 32.08 4.07 9.67
CA ARG A 50 32.39 2.64 9.84
C ARG A 50 31.45 1.96 10.85
N SER A 51 31.04 2.67 11.91
CA SER A 51 30.23 2.12 13.00
C SER A 51 28.74 2.13 12.70
N ALA A 52 28.22 3.11 11.95
CA ALA A 52 26.79 3.23 11.69
C ALA A 52 26.16 1.98 11.03
N PRO A 53 26.77 1.36 10.00
CA PRO A 53 26.22 0.11 9.42
C PRO A 53 26.27 -1.09 10.37
N ALA A 54 27.24 -1.13 11.29
CA ALA A 54 27.37 -2.19 12.29
C ALA A 54 26.34 -2.02 13.41
N HIS A 55 26.13 -0.78 13.87
CA HIS A 55 25.13 -0.43 14.87
C HIS A 55 23.71 -0.67 14.33
N ALA A 56 23.44 -0.26 13.08
CA ALA A 56 22.19 -0.59 12.39
C ALA A 56 21.92 -2.10 12.37
N SER A 57 22.95 -2.92 12.07
CA SER A 57 22.83 -4.38 12.07
C SER A 57 22.48 -4.94 13.45
N GLN A 58 23.08 -4.39 14.52
CA GLN A 58 22.80 -4.82 15.89
C GLN A 58 21.36 -4.49 16.31
N VAL A 59 20.88 -3.29 15.96
CA VAL A 59 19.50 -2.87 16.27
C VAL A 59 18.49 -3.74 15.51
N LEU A 60 18.72 -4.02 14.22
CA LEU A 60 17.83 -4.89 13.44
C LEU A 60 17.81 -6.32 13.99
N LYS A 61 18.96 -6.86 14.39
CA LYS A 61 19.03 -8.16 15.09
C LYS A 61 18.27 -8.14 16.42
N GLY A 62 18.34 -7.04 17.18
CA GLY A 62 17.57 -6.84 18.39
C GLY A 62 16.06 -6.82 18.14
N ARG A 63 15.61 -6.06 17.13
CA ARG A 63 14.20 -6.00 16.72
C ARG A 63 13.68 -7.36 16.28
N ARG A 64 14.45 -8.14 15.51
CA ARG A 64 14.09 -9.51 15.12
C ARG A 64 13.93 -10.47 16.31
N LYS A 65 14.60 -10.22 17.43
CA LYS A 65 14.41 -11.00 18.66
C LYS A 65 13.13 -10.62 19.41
N LEU A 66 12.68 -9.38 19.26
CA LEU A 66 11.45 -8.87 19.88
C LEU A 66 10.21 -9.16 19.02
N ALA A 67 10.37 -9.17 17.70
CA ALA A 67 9.32 -9.53 16.77
C ALA A 67 9.03 -11.03 16.87
N LYS A 68 7.77 -11.37 17.13
CA LYS A 68 7.31 -12.76 17.15
C LYS A 68 7.46 -13.32 15.74
N GLN A 69 8.34 -14.31 15.57
CA GLN A 69 8.45 -15.02 14.29
C GLN A 69 7.25 -15.95 14.18
N ILE A 70 6.32 -15.60 13.29
CA ILE A 70 5.12 -16.39 13.01
C ILE A 70 5.38 -17.12 11.70
N ALA A 71 5.06 -18.42 11.65
CA ALA A 71 5.16 -19.17 10.40
C ALA A 71 4.17 -18.60 9.39
N LEU A 72 4.52 -18.63 8.10
CA LEU A 72 3.66 -18.07 7.05
C LEU A 72 2.24 -18.68 7.06
N GLY A 73 2.11 -19.96 7.43
CA GLY A 73 0.82 -20.64 7.58
C GLY A 73 -0.01 -20.21 8.79
N ASP A 74 0.62 -19.61 9.79
CA ASP A 74 -0.05 -19.12 11.01
C ASP A 74 -0.41 -17.62 10.91
N LEU A 75 -0.08 -16.98 9.79
CA LEU A 75 -0.33 -15.56 9.53
C LEU A 75 -1.84 -15.25 9.55
N ALA A 76 -2.66 -16.16 9.01
CA ALA A 76 -4.13 -16.03 8.99
C ALA A 76 -4.74 -16.00 10.41
N ALA A 77 -4.10 -16.66 11.39
CA ALA A 77 -4.53 -16.63 12.78
C ALA A 77 -4.08 -15.36 13.53
N HIS A 78 -3.18 -14.58 12.93
CA HIS A 78 -2.68 -13.30 13.45
C HIS A 78 -3.17 -12.10 12.61
N GLU A 79 -4.20 -12.30 11.77
CA GLU A 79 -4.88 -11.18 11.12
C GLU A 79 -5.31 -10.15 12.18
N GLU A 80 -4.88 -8.90 11.99
CA GLU A 80 -5.37 -7.81 12.82
C GLU A 80 -6.90 -7.77 12.74
N PRO A 81 -7.61 -7.61 13.88
CA PRO A 81 -9.05 -7.62 13.87
C PRO A 81 -9.60 -6.47 13.01
N ARG A 82 -10.04 -6.81 11.80
CA ARG A 82 -11.00 -6.04 10.98
C ARG A 82 -10.57 -4.63 10.57
N GLN A 83 -9.29 -4.35 10.37
CA GLN A 83 -8.95 -3.23 9.50
C GLN A 83 -9.13 -3.72 8.06
N ARG A 84 -10.37 -3.65 7.55
CA ARG A 84 -10.61 -3.79 6.12
C ARG A 84 -9.85 -2.65 5.47
N ASP A 85 -8.69 -2.97 4.93
CA ASP A 85 -7.95 -2.03 4.11
C ASP A 85 -8.90 -1.60 2.99
N TYR A 86 -9.36 -0.34 3.06
CA TYR A 86 -10.35 0.17 2.10
C TYR A 86 -9.80 0.07 0.67
N ALA A 87 -8.47 0.10 0.51
CA ALA A 87 -7.81 -0.12 -0.77
C ALA A 87 -8.03 -1.56 -1.28
N LEU A 88 -7.95 -2.57 -0.40
CA LEU A 88 -8.26 -3.96 -0.77
C LEU A 88 -9.73 -4.15 -1.12
N ALA A 89 -10.64 -3.52 -0.38
CA ALA A 89 -12.08 -3.62 -0.67
C ALA A 89 -12.46 -3.08 -2.06
N VAL A 90 -11.77 -2.03 -2.53
CA VAL A 90 -11.95 -1.50 -3.89
C VAL A 90 -11.40 -2.46 -4.95
N VAL A 91 -10.23 -3.06 -4.71
CA VAL A 91 -9.63 -4.06 -5.61
C VAL A 91 -10.52 -5.30 -5.72
N ASP A 92 -11.02 -5.82 -4.59
CA ASP A 92 -11.92 -6.97 -4.54
C ASP A 92 -13.23 -6.69 -5.30
N LEU A 93 -13.79 -5.51 -5.08
CA LEU A 93 -15.00 -5.08 -5.79
C LEU A 93 -14.75 -4.96 -7.30
N ALA A 94 -13.61 -4.40 -7.71
CA ALA A 94 -13.26 -4.27 -9.12
C ALA A 94 -13.03 -5.64 -9.78
N LEU A 95 -12.32 -6.54 -9.11
CA LEU A 95 -12.08 -7.90 -9.57
C LEU A 95 -13.41 -8.66 -9.74
N TRP A 96 -14.30 -8.56 -8.76
CA TRP A 96 -15.61 -9.18 -8.85
C TRP A 96 -16.48 -8.59 -9.96
N LEU A 97 -16.52 -7.25 -10.11
CA LEU A 97 -17.26 -6.61 -11.19
C LEU A 97 -16.80 -7.13 -12.57
N ASN A 98 -15.49 -7.36 -12.74
CA ASN A 98 -14.92 -7.91 -13.96
C ASN A 98 -15.31 -9.38 -14.21
N GLY A 99 -15.45 -10.19 -13.15
CA GLY A 99 -15.73 -11.63 -13.25
C GLY A 99 -17.21 -12.01 -13.22
N THR A 100 -18.08 -11.18 -12.64
CA THR A 100 -19.48 -11.54 -12.40
C THR A 100 -20.29 -11.55 -13.69
N THR A 101 -21.03 -12.64 -13.92
CA THR A 101 -21.99 -12.78 -15.04
C THR A 101 -23.39 -12.30 -14.67
N ALA A 102 -23.63 -11.98 -13.40
CA ALA A 102 -24.95 -11.58 -12.89
C ALA A 102 -25.35 -10.16 -13.31
N LEU A 103 -24.39 -9.34 -13.75
CA LEU A 103 -24.63 -7.97 -14.21
C LEU A 103 -24.61 -7.87 -15.73
N THR A 104 -25.48 -7.04 -16.27
CA THR A 104 -25.39 -6.65 -17.68
C THR A 104 -24.15 -5.78 -17.91
N THR A 105 -23.69 -5.71 -19.16
CA THR A 105 -22.54 -4.87 -19.54
C THR A 105 -22.75 -3.40 -19.12
N GLU A 106 -23.96 -2.85 -19.30
CA GLU A 106 -24.29 -1.48 -18.92
C GLU A 106 -24.23 -1.28 -17.39
N GLN A 107 -24.77 -2.22 -16.62
CA GLN A 107 -24.75 -2.16 -15.15
C GLN A 107 -23.32 -2.26 -14.61
N ARG A 108 -22.50 -3.15 -15.20
CA ARG A 108 -21.08 -3.30 -14.84
C ARG A 108 -20.30 -2.02 -15.12
N GLN A 109 -20.46 -1.44 -16.31
CA GLN A 109 -19.82 -0.16 -16.67
C GLN A 109 -20.21 0.96 -15.70
N LEU A 110 -21.50 1.10 -15.39
CA LEU A 110 -21.96 2.08 -14.40
C LEU A 110 -21.35 1.83 -13.02
N ALA A 111 -21.25 0.58 -12.58
CA ALA A 111 -20.63 0.25 -11.29
C ALA A 111 -19.13 0.61 -11.26
N HIS A 112 -18.37 0.37 -12.34
CA HIS A 112 -16.96 0.78 -12.42
C HIS A 112 -16.77 2.29 -12.36
N ARG A 113 -17.61 3.05 -13.07
CA ARG A 113 -17.57 4.53 -13.03
C ARG A 113 -17.85 5.05 -11.63
N LEU A 114 -18.82 4.47 -10.94
CA LEU A 114 -19.12 4.81 -9.54
C LEU A 114 -18.02 4.40 -8.57
N ALA A 115 -17.32 3.28 -8.82
CA ALA A 115 -16.17 2.85 -8.03
C ALA A 115 -14.95 3.77 -8.22
N SER A 116 -14.89 4.48 -9.36
CA SER A 116 -13.89 5.51 -9.67
C SER A 116 -14.30 6.91 -9.20
N GLU A 117 -15.31 6.99 -8.32
CA GLU A 117 -15.84 8.23 -7.74
C GLU A 117 -16.43 9.23 -8.74
N GLU A 118 -16.80 8.79 -9.95
CA GLU A 118 -17.47 9.67 -10.91
C GLU A 118 -18.88 10.03 -10.45
N ASP A 119 -19.21 11.33 -10.55
CA ASP A 119 -20.52 11.82 -10.15
C ASP A 119 -21.59 11.60 -11.24
N SER A 120 -22.86 11.63 -10.82
CA SER A 120 -23.99 11.45 -11.76
C SER A 120 -24.10 12.52 -12.84
N LYS A 121 -23.49 13.71 -12.65
CA LYS A 121 -23.54 14.82 -13.62
C LYS A 121 -22.58 14.57 -14.76
N THR A 122 -21.35 14.18 -14.44
CA THR A 122 -20.31 13.79 -15.40
C THR A 122 -20.80 12.62 -16.25
N ILE A 123 -21.35 11.59 -15.60
CA ILE A 123 -21.92 10.42 -16.31
C ILE A 123 -23.07 10.84 -17.24
N ALA A 124 -23.96 11.74 -16.79
CA ALA A 124 -25.06 12.22 -17.59
C ALA A 124 -24.60 13.02 -18.82
N ALA A 125 -23.60 13.89 -18.64
CA ALA A 125 -23.03 14.71 -19.70
C ALA A 125 -22.38 13.85 -20.79
N GLU A 126 -21.58 12.86 -20.41
CA GLU A 126 -20.91 11.98 -21.36
C GLU A 126 -21.86 11.06 -22.13
N LEU A 127 -22.91 10.57 -21.46
CA LEU A 127 -23.90 9.71 -22.10
C LEU A 127 -24.93 10.50 -22.92
N GLY A 128 -24.97 11.83 -22.79
CA GLY A 128 -25.99 12.68 -23.42
C GLY A 128 -27.40 12.42 -22.90
N VAL A 129 -27.54 12.01 -21.63
CA VAL A 129 -28.81 11.59 -21.02
C VAL A 129 -29.20 12.55 -19.89
N PRO A 130 -30.50 12.85 -19.67
CA PRO A 130 -30.92 13.65 -18.52
C PRO A 130 -30.45 13.08 -17.18
N ILE A 131 -30.01 13.96 -16.27
CA ILE A 131 -29.47 13.59 -14.96
C ILE A 131 -30.43 12.74 -14.12
N THR A 132 -31.73 13.00 -14.21
CA THR A 132 -32.78 12.21 -13.54
C THR A 132 -32.74 10.75 -13.98
N ARG A 133 -32.68 10.51 -15.30
CA ARG A 133 -32.58 9.16 -15.86
C ARG A 133 -31.25 8.49 -15.55
N THR A 134 -30.15 9.24 -15.52
CA THR A 134 -28.84 8.72 -15.08
C THR A 134 -28.88 8.27 -13.61
N ARG A 135 -29.49 9.06 -12.72
CA ARG A 135 -29.67 8.69 -11.30
C ARG A 135 -30.51 7.42 -11.13
N GLU A 136 -31.58 7.27 -11.90
CA GLU A 136 -32.39 6.05 -11.92
C GLU A 136 -31.57 4.83 -12.35
N ARG A 137 -30.79 4.96 -13.43
CA ARG A 137 -29.88 3.91 -13.91
C ARG A 137 -28.85 3.52 -12.86
N ILE A 138 -28.22 4.50 -12.23
CA ILE A 138 -27.27 4.29 -11.12
C ILE A 138 -27.94 3.54 -9.96
N SER A 139 -29.15 3.96 -9.58
CA SER A 139 -29.90 3.31 -8.50
C SER A 139 -30.16 1.83 -8.80
N ARG A 140 -30.64 1.53 -10.02
CA ARG A 140 -30.88 0.15 -10.46
C ARG A 140 -29.60 -0.67 -10.54
N ALA A 141 -28.51 -0.11 -11.07
CA ALA A 141 -27.21 -0.77 -11.14
C ALA A 141 -26.68 -1.11 -9.74
N ARG A 142 -26.78 -0.18 -8.78
CA ARG A 142 -26.41 -0.42 -7.38
C ARG A 142 -27.24 -1.51 -6.73
N GLN A 143 -28.55 -1.52 -6.96
CA GLN A 143 -29.43 -2.54 -6.41
C GLN A 143 -29.10 -3.93 -6.97
N ALA A 144 -28.90 -4.03 -8.30
CA ALA A 144 -28.51 -5.27 -8.95
C ALA A 144 -27.15 -5.78 -8.45
N ALA A 145 -26.15 -4.90 -8.36
CA ALA A 145 -24.82 -5.25 -7.85
C ALA A 145 -24.86 -5.76 -6.41
N ARG A 146 -25.62 -5.10 -5.52
CA ARG A 146 -25.79 -5.57 -4.14
C ARG A 146 -26.47 -6.93 -4.06
N ALA A 147 -27.51 -7.16 -4.88
CA ALA A 147 -28.21 -8.44 -4.91
C ALA A 147 -27.28 -9.57 -5.40
N ALA A 148 -26.53 -9.33 -6.48
CA ALA A 148 -25.57 -10.29 -7.03
C ALA A 148 -24.44 -10.61 -6.03
N TRP A 149 -23.81 -9.57 -5.46
CA TRP A 149 -22.75 -9.73 -4.47
C TRP A 149 -23.19 -10.53 -3.24
N ALA A 150 -24.43 -10.33 -2.78
CA ALA A 150 -24.98 -11.07 -1.65
C ALA A 150 -25.22 -12.55 -1.95
N VAL A 151 -25.42 -12.93 -3.21
CA VAL A 151 -25.52 -14.33 -3.64
C VAL A 151 -24.12 -14.94 -3.73
N ASP A 152 -23.19 -14.26 -4.40
CA ASP A 152 -21.83 -14.77 -4.64
C ASP A 152 -21.04 -14.95 -3.34
N ILE A 153 -21.15 -14.04 -2.37
CA ILE A 153 -20.48 -14.20 -1.05
C ILE A 153 -21.06 -15.36 -0.22
N ARG A 154 -22.30 -15.77 -0.48
CA ARG A 154 -22.95 -16.87 0.27
C ARG A 154 -22.66 -18.24 -0.31
N GLN A 155 -22.00 -18.34 -1.46
CA GLN A 155 -21.55 -19.61 -2.02
C GLN A 155 -20.06 -19.80 -1.65
N PRO A 156 -19.74 -20.76 -0.77
CA PRO A 156 -18.35 -21.12 -0.46
C PRO A 156 -17.67 -21.84 -1.63
#